data_AF-A0A133VB35-F1
#
_entry.id   AF-A0A133VB35-F1
#
_cell.length_a   1.000
_cell.length_b   1.000
_cell.length_c   1.000
_cell.angle_alpha   90.00
_cell.angle_beta   90.00
_cell.angle_gamma   90.00
#
_symmetry.space_group_name_H-M   'P 1'
#
loop_
_entity.id
_entity.type
_entity.pdbx_description
1 polymer ?
#
loop_
_entity_poly.entity_id
_entity_poly.type
_entity_poly.pdbx_seq_one_letter_code
_entity_poly.pdbx_strand_id
1 'polypeptide(L)' 'MSELKIEENKFYILTKNNGESETTLHNDLDSPIDKIREYLDGGTEPDELELLSVEMEEKQFTIKTYPWSKIASRLVRRG' A
#
# COMPACT_ATOMS: atom_id res chain seq x y z
N MET A 1 18.37 16.47 -5.83
CA MET A 1 18.22 15.40 -4.82
C MET A 1 16.78 15.43 -4.36
N SER A 2 16.10 14.29 -4.37
CA SER A 2 14.70 14.22 -3.93
C SER A 2 14.69 13.70 -2.50
N GLU A 3 14.19 14.50 -1.55
CA GLU A 3 14.01 14.11 -0.15
C GLU A 3 12.55 13.69 0.05
N LEU A 4 12.34 12.49 0.60
CA LEU A 4 11.00 12.01 0.96
C LEU A 4 10.68 12.51 2.37
N LYS A 5 9.80 13.51 2.49
CA LYS A 5 9.35 14.03 3.79
C LYS A 5 8.14 13.21 4.25
N ILE A 6 8.37 12.33 5.22
CA ILE A 6 7.37 11.47 5.85
C ILE A 6 6.82 12.25 7.06
N GLU A 7 5.59 12.76 6.98
CA GLU A 7 5.03 13.67 8.01
C GLU A 7 4.49 12.95 9.24
N GLU A 8 3.92 11.78 9.03
CA GLU A 8 3.56 10.82 10.07
C GLU A 8 4.57 9.69 9.94
N ASN A 9 5.16 9.17 11.03
CA ASN A 9 6.20 8.12 11.03
C ASN A 9 5.76 6.77 10.42
N LYS A 10 4.89 6.78 9.42
CA LYS A 10 4.27 5.64 8.78
C LYS A 10 4.06 5.95 7.31
N PHE A 11 4.39 4.98 6.47
CA PHE A 11 4.08 5.01 5.04
C PHE A 11 3.69 3.61 4.58
N TYR A 12 3.24 3.52 3.34
CA TYR A 12 2.75 2.29 2.75
C TYR A 12 3.46 2.03 1.43
N ILE A 13 3.76 0.76 1.16
CA ILE A 13 4.35 0.31 -0.10
C ILE A 13 3.33 -0.59 -0.77
N LEU A 14 2.87 -0.21 -1.96
CA LEU A 14 2.03 -1.05 -2.80
C LEU A 14 2.89 -1.66 -3.90
N THR A 15 2.89 -2.98 -4.00
CA THR A 15 3.54 -3.73 -5.05
C THR A 15 2.48 -4.44 -5.89
N LYS A 16 2.58 -4.31 -7.21
CA LYS A 16 1.81 -5.09 -8.18
C LYS A 16 2.77 -6.02 -8.93
N ASN A 17 2.47 -7.31 -8.93
CA ASN A 17 3.30 -8.37 -9.48
C ASN A 17 2.54 -9.12 -10.59
N ASN A 18 2.55 -8.57 -11.81
CA ASN A 18 1.88 -9.16 -12.99
C ASN A 18 2.87 -9.47 -14.15
N GLY A 19 4.08 -9.92 -13.80
CA GLY A 19 5.18 -10.19 -14.74
C GLY A 19 6.25 -9.09 -14.77
N GLU A 20 5.88 -7.84 -14.50
CA GLU A 20 6.79 -6.75 -14.15
C GLU A 20 6.36 -6.16 -12.80
N SER A 21 7.29 -6.04 -11.86
CA SER A 21 6.99 -5.52 -10.53
C SER A 21 6.89 -4.00 -10.55
N GLU A 22 5.68 -3.45 -10.37
CA GLU A 22 5.47 -2.03 -10.12
C GLU A 22 5.42 -1.80 -8.61
N THR A 23 6.25 -0.89 -8.08
CA THR A 23 6.27 -0.55 -6.64
C THR A 23 6.05 0.94 -6.46
N THR A 24 5.05 1.29 -5.66
CA THR A 24 4.69 2.69 -5.37
C THR A 24 4.70 2.94 -3.85
N LEU A 25 5.22 4.11 -3.47
CA LEU A 25 5.23 4.61 -2.09
C LEU A 25 4.05 5.56 -1.87
N HIS A 26 3.37 5.39 -0.74
CA HIS A 26 2.24 6.21 -0.35
C HIS A 26 2.40 6.71 1.09
N ASN A 27 2.14 7.98 1.33
CA ASN A 27 2.28 8.60 2.66
C ASN A 27 1.03 8.44 3.53
N ASP A 28 -0.11 8.13 2.93
CA ASP A 28 -1.37 7.88 3.61
C ASP A 28 -1.94 6.52 3.18
N LEU A 29 -2.85 5.96 3.98
CA LEU A 29 -3.43 4.65 3.71
C LEU A 29 -4.52 4.70 2.64
N ASP A 30 -5.09 5.86 2.36
CA ASP A 30 -6.22 5.96 1.44
C ASP A 30 -5.74 5.89 -0.02
N SER A 31 -4.63 6.55 -0.34
CA SER A 31 -3.98 6.52 -1.64
C SER A 31 -3.68 5.10 -2.19
N PRO A 32 -3.05 4.16 -1.45
CA PRO A 32 -2.82 2.80 -1.94
C PRO A 32 -4.11 2.00 -2.03
N ILE A 33 -5.12 2.27 -1.19
CA ILE A 33 -6.42 1.59 -1.25
C ILE A 33 -7.18 1.97 -2.52
N ASP A 34 -7.15 3.26 -2.88
CA ASP A 34 -7.75 3.75 -4.12
C ASP A 34 -7.02 3.15 -5.34
N LYS A 35 -5.68 3.05 -5.28
CA LYS A 35 -4.90 2.38 -6.32
C LYS A 35 -5.19 0.88 -6.45
N ILE A 36 -5.33 0.18 -5.32
CA ILE A 36 -5.75 -1.24 -5.31
C ILE A 36 -7.10 -1.39 -5.99
N ARG A 37 -8.07 -0.51 -5.72
CA ARG A 37 -9.37 -0.55 -6.41
C ARG A 37 -9.20 -0.42 -7.93
N GLU A 38 -8.46 0.58 -8.39
CA GLU A 38 -8.20 0.77 -9.83
C GLU A 38 -7.60 -0.49 -10.47
N TYR A 39 -6.67 -1.16 -9.79
CA TYR A 39 -6.08 -2.40 -10.28
C TYR A 39 -7.07 -3.56 -10.32
N LEU A 40 -7.88 -3.74 -9.28
CA LEU A 40 -8.91 -4.79 -9.22
C LEU A 40 -9.99 -4.56 -10.28
N ASP A 41 -10.47 -3.32 -10.44
CA ASP A 41 -11.44 -2.95 -11.49
C ASP A 41 -10.85 -3.15 -12.90
N GLY A 42 -9.52 -3.03 -13.03
CA GLY A 42 -8.76 -3.34 -14.23
C GLY A 42 -8.45 -4.83 -14.44
N GLY A 43 -8.95 -5.73 -13.58
CA GLY A 43 -8.78 -7.17 -13.70
C GLY A 43 -7.45 -7.73 -13.16
N THR A 44 -6.73 -6.96 -12.34
CA THR A 44 -5.58 -7.48 -11.57
C THR A 44 -6.12 -8.38 -10.46
N GLU A 45 -5.54 -9.55 -10.27
CA GLU A 45 -5.99 -10.47 -9.23
C GLU A 45 -5.45 -10.04 -7.84
N PRO A 46 -6.19 -10.30 -6.74
CA PRO A 46 -5.74 -9.89 -5.40
C PRO A 46 -4.39 -10.49 -4.97
N ASP A 47 -4.04 -11.68 -5.43
CA ASP A 47 -2.75 -12.32 -5.13
C ASP A 47 -1.57 -11.70 -5.89
N GLU A 48 -1.84 -10.90 -6.92
CA GLU A 48 -0.85 -10.09 -7.63
C GLU A 48 -0.56 -8.75 -6.90
N LEU A 49 -1.29 -8.44 -5.84
CA LEU A 49 -1.16 -7.18 -5.10
C LEU A 49 -0.67 -7.42 -3.67
N GLU A 50 0.37 -6.69 -3.27
CA GLU A 50 0.86 -6.68 -1.89
C GLU A 50 0.94 -5.26 -1.35
N LEU A 51 0.33 -5.03 -0.20
CA LEU A 51 0.44 -3.78 0.53
C LEU A 51 1.24 -4.02 1.81
N LEU A 52 2.33 -3.28 1.98
CA LEU A 52 3.12 -3.25 3.21
C LEU A 52 2.85 -1.94 3.96
N SER A 53 2.77 -2.00 5.28
CA SER A 53 2.89 -0.82 6.14
C SER A 53 4.28 -0.78 6.73
N VAL A 54 4.93 0.37 6.62
CA VAL A 54 6.22 0.64 7.24
C VAL A 54 6.01 1.69 8.31
N GLU A 55 6.44 1.39 9.53
CA GLU A 55 6.36 2.28 10.68
C GLU A 55 7.77 2.54 11.21
N MET A 56 8.10 3.81 11.42
CA MET A 56 9.38 4.30 11.89
C MET A 56 9.29 4.57 13.39
N GLU A 57 9.90 3.71 14.20
CA GLU A 57 9.98 3.88 15.64
C GLU A 57 11.41 4.19 16.03
N GLU A 58 11.69 5.45 16.42
CA GLU A 58 12.97 6.03 16.87
C GLU A 58 14.23 5.69 16.04
N LYS A 59 14.65 4.42 16.01
CA LYS A 59 15.84 3.90 15.34
C LYS A 59 15.61 2.60 14.57
N GLN A 60 14.36 2.15 14.44
CA GLN A 60 14.01 0.90 13.79
C GLN A 60 12.84 1.09 12.82
N PHE A 61 12.86 0.30 11.75
CA PHE A 61 11.76 0.20 10.81
C PHE A 61 11.02 -1.10 11.07
N THR A 62 9.72 -0.99 11.33
CA THR A 62 8.83 -2.14 11.40
C THR A 62 8.08 -2.25 10.07
N ILE A 63 8.35 -3.31 9.33
CA ILE A 63 7.66 -3.62 8.07
C ILE A 63 6.68 -4.76 8.35
N LYS A 64 5.42 -4.55 8.01
CA LYS A 64 4.35 -5.54 8.17
C LYS A 64 3.52 -5.61 6.90
N THR A 65 3.15 -6.81 6.47
CA THR A 65 2.11 -6.98 5.44
C THR A 65 0.80 -6.43 5.99
N TYR A 66 0.17 -5.55 5.21
CA TYR A 66 -1.10 -4.95 5.56
C TYR A 66 -2.22 -5.98 5.29
N PRO A 67 -3.03 -6.35 6.30
CA PRO A 67 -3.96 -7.47 6.15
C PRO A 67 -5.03 -7.23 5.09
N TRP A 68 -5.25 -8.21 4.21
CA TRP A 68 -6.32 -8.19 3.21
C TRP A 68 -7.71 -7.97 3.81
N SER A 69 -7.98 -8.48 5.01
CA SER A 69 -9.24 -8.21 5.72
C SER A 69 -9.47 -6.72 5.99
N LYS A 70 -8.40 -5.95 6.26
CA LYS A 70 -8.47 -4.50 6.44
C LYS A 70 -8.60 -3.76 5.10
N ILE A 71 -7.92 -4.25 4.05
CA ILE A 71 -8.04 -3.71 2.68
C ILE A 71 -9.48 -3.85 2.21
N ALA A 72 -10.03 -5.07 2.24
CA ALA A 72 -11.39 -5.37 1.85
C ALA A 72 -12.42 -4.52 2.62
N SER A 73 -12.25 -4.38 3.95
CA SER A 73 -13.13 -3.54 4.75
C SER A 73 -13.15 -2.07 4.27
N ARG A 74 -12.00 -1.52 3.87
CA ARG A 74 -11.93 -0.15 3.35
C ARG A 74 -12.51 -0.04 1.93
N LEU A 75 -12.23 -1.01 1.07
CA LEU A 75 -12.77 -1.06 -0.29
C LEU A 75 -14.31 -1.08 -0.27
N VAL A 76 -14.92 -1.86 0.63
CA VAL A 76 -16.39 -1.91 0.79
C VAL A 76 -16.96 -0.62 1.35
N ARG A 77 -16.29 0.04 2.31
CA ARG A 77 -16.78 1.30 2.91
C ARG A 77 -16.75 2.49 1.94
N ARG A 78 -15.93 2.41 0.90
CA ARG A 78 -15.70 3.48 -0.08
C ARG A 78 -16.39 3.23 -1.42
N GLY A 79 -17.12 2.12 -1.56
CA GLY A 79 -17.88 1.76 -2.77
C GLY A 79 -19.34 2.11 -2.57
#